data_AF-A0A1V9Y0X5-F1
#
_entry.id   AF-A0A1V9Y0X5-F1
#
_cell.length_a   1.000
_cell.length_b   1.000
_cell.length_c   1.000
_cell.angle_alpha   90.00
_cell.angle_beta   90.00
_cell.angle_gamma   90.00
#
_symmetry.space_group_name_H-M   'P 1'
#
loop_
_entity.id
_entity.type
_entity.pdbx_description
1 polymer ?
#
loop_
_entity_poly.entity_id
_entity_poly.type
_entity_poly.pdbx_seq_one_letter_code
_entity_poly.pdbx_strand_id
1 'polypeptide(L)'
;MTYEEIQEKFPEDFAARDQDKFHYRYPRGESYEDLVARLEPVIMELERQENVLVVAHQAVLRCLLAYFLDKNSDELPYLRVPLHTILKLTPMAYGCDLQLLQIGIEAVDTHREKPTVPGALDPVFLKQFHQPDEEPKTDTPSSIAEESTSDDKAGETSSPTQDTEIDALNAQDT
;
A
#
# COMPACT_ATOMS: atom_id res chain seq x y z
N MET A 1 -10.80 5.19 -5.64
CA MET A 1 -11.39 5.49 -4.32
C MET A 1 -10.74 4.59 -3.30
N THR A 2 -10.38 5.13 -2.14
CA THR A 2 -9.93 4.34 -1.00
C THR A 2 -11.12 3.62 -0.35
N TYR A 3 -10.87 2.62 0.49
CA TYR A 3 -11.95 1.97 1.24
C TYR A 3 -12.65 2.94 2.19
N GLU A 4 -11.91 3.88 2.78
CA GLU A 4 -12.43 4.96 3.62
C GLU A 4 -13.43 5.83 2.84
N GLU A 5 -13.06 6.32 1.66
CA GLU A 5 -13.97 7.12 0.82
C GLU A 5 -15.22 6.34 0.39
N ILE A 6 -15.10 5.03 0.14
CA ILE A 6 -16.24 4.18 -0.23
C ILE A 6 -17.17 4.01 0.98
N GLN A 7 -16.62 3.76 2.17
CA GLN A 7 -17.40 3.63 3.39
C GLN A 7 -18.16 4.92 3.70
N GLU A 8 -17.54 6.08 3.51
CA GLU A 8 -18.16 7.39 3.75
C GLU A 8 -19.24 7.73 2.71
N LYS A 9 -18.95 7.55 1.42
CA LYS A 9 -19.84 7.97 0.33
C LYS A 9 -20.95 6.94 0.04
N PHE A 10 -20.67 5.66 0.23
CA PHE A 10 -21.54 4.53 -0.11
C PHE A 10 -21.55 3.47 1.02
N PRO A 11 -22.00 3.81 2.23
CA PRO A 11 -21.94 2.91 3.40
C PRO A 11 -22.77 1.63 3.20
N GLU A 12 -23.94 1.73 2.54
CA GLU A 12 -24.81 0.58 2.26
C GLU A 12 -24.14 -0.40 1.30
N ASP A 13 -23.55 0.10 0.22
CA ASP A 13 -22.79 -0.69 -0.76
C ASP A 13 -21.56 -1.35 -0.12
N PHE A 14 -20.85 -0.61 0.76
CA PHE A 14 -19.69 -1.13 1.48
C PHE A 14 -20.08 -2.32 2.38
N ALA A 15 -21.18 -2.20 3.12
CA ALA A 15 -21.70 -3.27 3.96
C ALA A 15 -22.27 -4.45 3.14
N ALA A 16 -23.02 -4.17 2.06
CA ALA A 16 -23.58 -5.20 1.18
C ALA A 16 -22.47 -6.05 0.54
N ARG A 17 -21.39 -5.40 0.10
CA ARG A 17 -20.20 -6.09 -0.40
C ARG A 17 -19.54 -6.99 0.65
N ASP A 18 -19.53 -6.59 1.91
CA ASP A 18 -18.92 -7.40 2.96
C ASP A 18 -19.79 -8.61 3.36
N GLN A 19 -21.11 -8.49 3.20
CA GLN A 19 -22.06 -9.57 3.46
C GLN A 19 -21.91 -10.69 2.42
N ASP A 20 -21.85 -10.34 1.14
CA ASP A 20 -21.70 -11.30 0.04
C ASP A 20 -20.76 -10.76 -1.04
N LYS A 21 -19.46 -10.86 -0.77
CA LYS A 21 -18.43 -10.32 -1.66
C LYS A 21 -18.36 -11.04 -3.01
N PHE A 22 -18.82 -12.28 -3.08
CA PHE A 22 -18.75 -13.06 -4.31
C PHE A 22 -19.81 -12.60 -5.32
N HIS A 23 -21.06 -12.48 -4.88
CA HIS A 23 -22.18 -12.09 -5.74
C HIS A 23 -22.39 -10.57 -5.83
N TYR A 24 -21.88 -9.78 -4.87
CA TYR A 24 -22.03 -8.33 -4.90
C TYR A 24 -21.43 -7.73 -6.18
N ARG A 25 -22.28 -7.00 -6.91
CA ARG A 25 -21.91 -6.28 -8.13
C ARG A 25 -21.88 -4.79 -7.85
N TYR A 26 -20.73 -4.17 -8.07
CA TYR A 26 -20.63 -2.72 -7.97
C TYR A 26 -21.59 -2.02 -8.95
N PRO A 27 -22.13 -0.83 -8.62
CA PRO A 27 -22.95 -0.07 -9.56
C PRO A 27 -22.22 0.19 -10.88
N ARG A 28 -22.72 -0.40 -11.98
CA ARG A 28 -22.08 -0.40 -13.32
C ARG A 28 -20.71 -1.10 -13.38
N GLY A 29 -20.43 -2.00 -12.44
CA GLY A 29 -19.22 -2.80 -12.38
C GLY A 29 -19.49 -4.31 -12.47
N GLU A 30 -18.47 -5.09 -12.10
CA GLU A 30 -18.50 -6.56 -12.08
C GLU A 30 -18.55 -7.08 -10.63
N SER A 31 -19.11 -8.28 -10.44
CA SER A 31 -18.93 -9.12 -9.24
C SER A 31 -17.76 -10.11 -9.44
N TYR A 32 -17.40 -10.88 -8.40
CA TYR A 32 -16.46 -12.00 -8.59
C TYR A 32 -17.08 -13.12 -9.45
N GLU A 33 -18.40 -13.32 -9.37
CA GLU A 33 -19.13 -14.24 -10.24
C GLU A 33 -18.98 -13.86 -11.72
N ASP A 34 -19.16 -12.58 -12.07
CA ASP A 34 -18.93 -12.09 -13.45
C ASP A 34 -17.48 -12.35 -13.91
N LEU A 35 -16.53 -12.12 -13.00
CA LEU A 35 -15.12 -12.31 -13.27
C LEU A 35 -14.77 -13.78 -13.52
N VAL A 36 -15.36 -14.71 -12.77
CA VAL A 36 -15.20 -16.16 -12.98
C VAL A 36 -15.72 -16.55 -14.36
N ALA A 37 -16.93 -16.13 -14.72
CA ALA A 37 -17.51 -16.43 -16.04
C ALA A 37 -16.64 -15.91 -17.19
N ARG A 38 -16.07 -14.70 -17.05
CA ARG A 38 -15.18 -14.11 -18.05
C ARG A 38 -13.83 -14.81 -18.15
N LEU A 39 -13.37 -15.47 -17.08
CA LEU A 39 -12.07 -16.17 -17.04
C LEU A 39 -12.13 -17.62 -17.52
N GLU A 40 -13.32 -18.19 -17.76
CA GLU A 40 -13.45 -19.55 -18.30
C GLU A 40 -12.56 -19.81 -19.53
N PRO A 41 -12.53 -18.95 -20.57
CA PRO A 41 -11.68 -19.20 -21.74
C PRO A 41 -10.19 -19.15 -21.43
N VAL A 42 -9.78 -18.34 -20.43
CA VAL A 42 -8.38 -18.24 -19.99
C VAL A 42 -7.96 -19.52 -19.28
N ILE A 43 -8.82 -20.03 -18.40
CA ILE A 43 -8.59 -21.29 -17.69
C ILE A 43 -8.42 -22.45 -18.68
N MET A 44 -9.31 -22.54 -19.67
CA MET A 44 -9.22 -23.57 -20.71
C MET A 44 -7.89 -23.53 -21.46
N GLU A 45 -7.38 -22.33 -21.76
CA GLU A 45 -6.07 -22.21 -22.43
C GLU A 45 -4.92 -22.56 -21.49
N LEU A 46 -5.00 -22.18 -20.21
CA LEU A 46 -3.99 -22.54 -19.20
C LEU A 46 -3.87 -24.05 -19.02
N GLU A 47 -4.96 -24.81 -19.09
CA GLU A 47 -4.92 -26.28 -19.03
C GLU A 47 -4.27 -26.93 -20.25
N ARG A 48 -4.24 -26.24 -21.39
CA ARG A 48 -3.66 -26.75 -22.65
C ARG A 48 -2.15 -26.49 -22.77
N GLN A 49 -1.64 -25.54 -22.01
CA GLN A 49 -0.26 -25.11 -22.06
C GLN A 49 0.56 -25.76 -20.95
N GLU A 50 1.88 -25.86 -21.14
CA GLU A 50 2.78 -26.36 -20.10
C GLU A 50 3.25 -25.21 -19.18
N ASN A 51 4.33 -24.53 -19.55
CA ASN A 51 4.90 -23.47 -18.73
C ASN A 51 4.35 -22.10 -19.13
N VAL A 52 3.52 -21.51 -18.28
CA VAL A 52 2.91 -20.19 -18.51
C VAL A 52 3.17 -19.26 -17.32
N LEU A 53 3.49 -18.00 -17.60
CA LEU A 53 3.52 -16.93 -16.62
C LEU A 53 2.34 -15.99 -16.85
N VAL A 54 1.47 -15.87 -15.84
CA VAL A 54 0.34 -14.93 -15.87
C VAL A 54 0.66 -13.74 -14.97
N VAL A 55 0.70 -12.54 -15.55
CA VAL A 55 0.81 -11.28 -14.81
C VAL A 55 -0.54 -10.57 -14.87
N ALA A 56 -1.21 -10.45 -13.73
CA ALA A 56 -2.57 -9.93 -13.64
C ALA A 56 -2.81 -9.19 -12.32
N HIS A 57 -4.07 -8.84 -12.07
CA HIS A 57 -4.50 -8.10 -10.87
C HIS A 57 -5.00 -9.01 -9.75
N GLN A 58 -5.07 -8.49 -8.52
CA GLN A 58 -5.44 -9.25 -7.33
C GLN A 58 -6.75 -10.05 -7.49
N ALA A 59 -7.83 -9.43 -7.97
CA ALA A 59 -9.12 -10.11 -8.14
C ALA A 59 -9.05 -11.25 -9.18
N VAL A 60 -8.35 -11.02 -10.30
CA VAL A 60 -8.15 -12.01 -11.37
C VAL A 60 -7.34 -13.20 -10.85
N LEU A 61 -6.22 -12.93 -10.17
CA LEU A 61 -5.35 -13.96 -9.63
C LEU A 61 -6.07 -14.80 -8.57
N ARG A 62 -6.97 -14.20 -7.76
CA ARG A 62 -7.81 -14.95 -6.83
C ARG A 62 -8.73 -15.95 -7.54
N CYS A 63 -9.37 -15.55 -8.64
CA CYS A 63 -10.19 -16.46 -9.42
C CYS A 63 -9.37 -17.62 -9.99
N LEU A 64 -8.19 -17.34 -10.55
CA LEU A 64 -7.30 -18.37 -11.08
C LEU A 64 -6.81 -19.33 -9.99
N LEU A 65 -6.39 -18.79 -8.83
CA LEU A 65 -5.97 -19.60 -7.69
C LEU A 65 -7.11 -20.45 -7.15
N ALA A 66 -8.32 -19.89 -7.05
CA ALA A 66 -9.47 -20.63 -6.56
C ALA A 66 -9.79 -21.83 -7.44
N TYR A 67 -9.66 -21.68 -8.77
CA TYR A 67 -9.80 -22.78 -9.69
C TYR A 67 -8.76 -23.88 -9.45
N PHE A 68 -7.47 -23.55 -9.43
CA PHE A 68 -6.41 -24.56 -9.29
C PHE A 68 -6.33 -25.20 -7.89
N LEU A 69 -6.80 -24.51 -6.86
CA LEU A 69 -6.77 -24.95 -5.46
C LEU A 69 -8.12 -25.46 -4.95
N ASP A 70 -9.10 -25.62 -5.84
CA ASP A 70 -10.46 -26.10 -5.54
C ASP A 70 -11.12 -25.32 -4.38
N LYS A 71 -11.12 -23.99 -4.50
CA LYS A 71 -11.70 -23.08 -3.50
C LYS A 71 -13.11 -22.67 -3.87
N ASN A 72 -14.00 -22.71 -2.88
CA ASN A 72 -15.40 -22.31 -3.06
C ASN A 72 -15.57 -20.79 -3.20
N SER A 73 -16.79 -20.38 -3.55
CA SER A 73 -17.20 -18.98 -3.72
C SER A 73 -17.01 -18.12 -2.46
N ASP A 74 -17.07 -18.72 -1.27
CA ASP A 74 -16.94 -17.99 -0.01
C ASP A 74 -15.49 -17.66 0.31
N GLU A 75 -14.55 -18.55 -0.05
CA GLU A 75 -13.11 -18.39 0.14
C GLU A 75 -12.47 -17.53 -0.97
N LEU A 76 -12.91 -17.70 -2.22
CA LEU A 76 -12.29 -17.11 -3.41
C LEU A 76 -12.02 -15.59 -3.30
N PRO A 77 -12.99 -14.73 -2.91
CA PRO A 77 -12.79 -13.28 -2.81
C PRO A 77 -11.79 -12.84 -1.73
N TYR A 78 -11.35 -13.77 -0.88
CA TYR A 78 -10.47 -13.55 0.26
C TYR A 78 -9.17 -14.35 0.17
N LEU A 79 -8.85 -14.98 -0.97
CA LEU A 79 -7.53 -15.58 -1.16
C LEU A 79 -6.44 -14.50 -1.11
N ARG A 80 -5.34 -14.82 -0.42
CA ARG A 80 -4.16 -13.93 -0.32
C ARG A 80 -3.32 -14.00 -1.58
N VAL A 81 -3.09 -12.83 -2.17
CA VAL A 81 -2.23 -12.64 -3.36
C VAL A 81 -1.34 -11.43 -3.08
N PRO A 82 -0.23 -11.62 -2.35
CA PRO A 82 0.65 -10.52 -1.97
C PRO A 82 1.38 -9.94 -3.20
N LEU A 83 1.66 -8.64 -3.15
CA LEU A 83 2.50 -7.98 -4.15
C LEU A 83 3.94 -8.53 -4.11
N HIS A 84 4.65 -8.37 -5.23
CA HIS A 84 6.06 -8.79 -5.41
C HIS A 84 6.36 -10.24 -5.00
N THR A 85 5.36 -11.11 -5.17
CA THR A 85 5.45 -12.54 -4.87
C THR A 85 5.02 -13.33 -6.09
N ILE A 86 5.82 -14.31 -6.49
CA ILE A 86 5.47 -15.27 -7.53
C ILE A 86 4.75 -16.44 -6.87
N LEU A 87 3.55 -16.74 -7.34
CA LEU A 87 2.78 -17.91 -6.93
C LEU A 87 3.01 -19.01 -7.96
N LYS A 88 3.90 -19.95 -7.62
CA LYS A 88 4.19 -21.11 -8.45
C LYS A 88 3.18 -22.20 -8.16
N LEU A 89 2.40 -22.54 -9.18
CA LEU A 89 1.45 -23.65 -9.15
C LEU A 89 2.07 -24.87 -9.83
N THR A 90 2.04 -26.02 -9.17
CA THR A 90 2.51 -27.29 -9.72
C THR A 90 1.36 -28.30 -9.70
N PRO A 91 0.73 -28.59 -10.85
CA PRO A 91 -0.34 -29.58 -10.94
C PRO A 91 0.14 -30.96 -10.47
N MET A 92 -0.67 -31.63 -9.65
CA MET A 92 -0.43 -32.96 -9.12
C MET A 92 -1.61 -33.89 -9.45
N ALA A 93 -1.45 -35.19 -9.24
CA ALA A 93 -2.51 -36.17 -9.52
C ALA A 93 -3.82 -35.91 -8.73
N TYR A 94 -3.72 -35.29 -7.54
CA TYR A 94 -4.86 -35.00 -6.66
C TYR A 94 -4.82 -33.56 -6.13
N GLY A 95 -4.70 -32.58 -7.05
CA GLY A 95 -4.77 -31.15 -6.72
C GLY A 95 -3.59 -30.38 -7.30
N CYS A 96 -3.24 -29.26 -6.66
CA CYS A 96 -2.17 -28.39 -7.11
C CYS A 96 -1.34 -27.93 -5.91
N ASP A 97 -0.01 -28.03 -6.03
CA ASP A 97 0.91 -27.50 -5.03
C ASP A 97 1.14 -26.01 -5.28
N LEU A 98 1.10 -25.22 -4.21
CA LEU A 98 1.31 -23.77 -4.24
C LEU A 98 2.56 -23.41 -3.47
N GLN A 99 3.53 -22.82 -4.18
CA GLN A 99 4.74 -22.26 -3.60
C GLN A 99 4.78 -20.74 -3.80
N LEU A 100 5.07 -20.00 -2.72
CA LEU A 100 5.25 -18.54 -2.75
C LEU A 100 6.74 -18.21 -2.81
N LEU A 101 7.14 -17.42 -3.80
CA LEU A 101 8.52 -16.97 -3.98
C LEU A 101 8.55 -15.44 -3.93
N GLN A 102 9.06 -14.88 -2.84
CA GLN A 102 9.13 -13.43 -2.65
C GLN A 102 10.36 -12.86 -3.36
N ILE A 103 10.17 -11.78 -4.11
CA ILE A 103 11.22 -11.19 -4.97
C ILE A 103 12.20 -10.31 -4.16
N GLY A 104 11.94 -10.07 -2.87
CA GLY A 104 12.80 -9.27 -1.99
C GLY A 104 12.66 -7.75 -2.21
N ILE A 105 11.56 -7.31 -2.83
CA ILE A 105 11.21 -5.90 -2.99
C ILE A 105 10.00 -5.61 -2.12
N GLU A 106 10.10 -4.62 -1.23
CA GLU A 106 8.99 -4.22 -0.36
C GLU A 106 7.79 -3.69 -1.16
N ALA A 107 6.59 -3.92 -0.64
CA ALA A 107 5.35 -3.44 -1.21
C ALA A 107 4.30 -3.23 -0.11
N VAL A 108 3.31 -2.39 -0.39
CA VAL A 108 2.14 -2.22 0.47
C VAL A 108 1.28 -3.50 0.51
N ASP A 109 0.61 -3.75 1.63
CA ASP A 109 -0.39 -4.80 1.72
C ASP A 109 -1.76 -4.27 1.26
N THR A 110 -2.30 -4.89 0.21
CA THR A 110 -3.61 -4.58 -0.37
C THR A 110 -4.70 -5.56 0.07
N HIS A 111 -4.35 -6.52 0.94
CA HIS A 111 -5.25 -7.55 1.40
C HIS A 111 -6.17 -7.07 2.51
N ARG A 112 -7.48 -7.01 2.22
CA ARG A 112 -8.53 -6.83 3.23
C ARG A 112 -9.20 -8.17 3.54
N GLU A 113 -9.07 -8.60 4.79
CA GLU A 113 -9.68 -9.82 5.34
C GLU A 113 -11.22 -9.73 5.31
N LYS A 114 -11.88 -10.87 5.54
CA LYS A 114 -13.33 -10.91 5.72
C LYS A 114 -13.67 -10.26 7.08
N PRO A 115 -14.39 -9.12 7.12
CA PRO A 115 -14.67 -8.47 8.38
C PRO A 115 -15.68 -9.30 9.19
N THR A 116 -15.50 -9.34 10.51
CA THR A 116 -16.45 -10.01 11.42
C THR A 116 -17.79 -9.28 11.46
N VAL A 117 -17.76 -7.96 11.30
CA VAL A 117 -18.94 -7.10 11.24
C VAL A 117 -18.96 -6.42 9.87
N PRO A 118 -19.97 -6.69 9.01
CA PRO A 118 -20.06 -6.04 7.71
C PRO A 118 -20.07 -4.51 7.84
N GLY A 119 -19.30 -3.85 6.96
CA GLY A 119 -19.19 -2.40 6.97
C GLY A 119 -18.13 -1.84 7.93
N ALA A 120 -17.45 -2.68 8.71
CA ALA A 120 -16.29 -2.26 9.50
C ALA A 120 -15.06 -2.04 8.60
N LEU A 121 -14.28 -1.00 8.87
CA LEU A 121 -13.03 -0.73 8.17
C LEU A 121 -11.85 -0.93 9.13
N ASP A 122 -10.88 -1.77 8.74
CA ASP A 122 -9.70 -1.98 9.56
C ASP A 122 -8.84 -0.72 9.62
N PRO A 123 -8.20 -0.42 10.77
CA PRO A 123 -7.39 0.78 10.94
C PRO A 123 -6.24 0.92 9.95
N VAL A 124 -5.76 -0.19 9.38
CA VAL A 124 -4.70 -0.20 8.35
C VAL A 124 -5.14 0.52 7.06
N PHE A 125 -6.45 0.55 6.78
CA PHE A 125 -7.01 1.23 5.61
C PHE A 125 -7.45 2.67 5.91
N LEU A 126 -7.49 3.06 7.19
CA LEU A 126 -7.65 4.44 7.60
C LEU A 126 -6.29 5.12 7.42
N LYS A 127 -6.20 6.12 6.52
CA LYS A 127 -4.98 6.92 6.24
C LYS A 127 -3.89 6.29 5.37
N GLN A 128 -4.24 5.60 4.28
CA GLN A 128 -3.23 5.22 3.28
C GLN A 128 -2.80 6.35 2.32
N PHE A 129 -3.48 7.52 2.31
CA PHE A 129 -3.11 8.65 1.43
C PHE A 129 -3.44 10.06 1.95
N HIS A 130 -3.35 10.33 3.26
CA HIS A 130 -3.15 11.73 3.67
C HIS A 130 -1.67 12.05 3.41
N GLN A 131 -1.35 12.54 2.20
CA GLN A 131 -0.29 13.54 2.11
C GLN A 131 -0.76 14.67 3.04
N PRO A 132 0.06 15.14 4.00
CA PRO A 132 -0.32 16.32 4.76
C PRO A 132 -0.58 17.42 3.72
N ASP A 133 -1.81 17.94 3.71
CA ASP A 133 -2.16 19.14 2.97
C ASP A 133 -1.05 20.17 3.23
N GLU A 134 -0.52 20.77 2.15
CA GLU A 134 0.42 21.89 2.24
C GLU A 134 -0.01 22.81 3.38
N GLU A 135 0.88 23.04 4.35
CA GLU A 135 0.66 24.06 5.37
C GLU A 135 0.20 25.35 4.69
N PRO A 136 -0.87 26.00 5.17
CA PRO A 136 -1.28 27.27 4.60
C PRO A 136 -0.11 28.22 4.77
N LYS A 137 0.49 28.65 3.64
CA LYS A 137 1.49 29.71 3.61
C LYS A 137 0.90 30.87 4.39
N THR A 138 1.42 31.11 5.58
CA THR A 138 1.16 32.33 6.32
C THR A 138 1.62 33.47 5.45
N ASP A 139 0.68 34.28 4.95
CA ASP A 139 0.98 35.55 4.31
C ASP A 139 1.76 36.40 5.31
N THR A 140 3.08 36.43 5.15
CA THR A 140 3.93 37.41 5.80
C THR A 140 3.62 38.75 5.16
N PRO A 141 3.10 39.76 5.88
CA PRO A 141 2.95 41.08 5.31
C PRO A 141 4.35 41.66 5.09
N SER A 142 4.63 42.00 3.83
CA SER A 142 5.83 42.72 3.41
C SER A 142 5.96 44.01 4.24
N SER A 143 6.97 44.05 5.12
CA SER A 143 7.34 45.26 5.85
C SER A 143 7.98 46.25 4.90
N ILE A 144 7.38 47.44 4.87
CA ILE A 144 7.86 48.65 4.22
C ILE A 144 9.29 48.96 4.68
N ALA A 145 10.17 49.22 3.72
CA ALA A 145 11.51 49.74 3.95
C ALA A 145 11.43 51.20 4.41
N GLU A 146 11.91 51.48 5.62
CA GLU A 146 12.35 52.81 6.02
C GLU A 146 13.88 52.82 6.08
N GLU A 147 14.44 53.60 5.16
CA GLU A 147 15.84 53.96 5.08
C GLU A 147 16.14 54.96 6.22
N SER A 148 17.07 54.60 7.11
CA SER A 148 17.73 55.58 7.96
C SER A 148 19.23 55.32 7.97
N THR A 149 19.93 56.39 7.61
CA THR A 149 21.35 56.50 7.31
C THR A 149 22.23 56.39 8.55
N SER A 150 23.43 55.87 8.30
CA SER A 150 24.65 55.92 9.10
C SER A 150 24.85 57.18 9.94
N ASP A 151 25.39 57.01 11.15
CA ASP A 151 26.38 57.93 11.69
C ASP A 151 27.45 57.18 12.50
N ASP A 152 28.70 57.40 12.09
CA ASP A 152 29.96 56.98 12.68
C ASP A 152 30.22 57.61 14.06
N LYS A 153 30.85 56.88 15.00
CA LYS A 153 32.22 57.17 15.51
C LYS A 153 32.67 56.34 16.73
N ALA A 154 33.87 55.78 16.57
CA ALA A 154 35.07 55.82 17.44
C ALA A 154 35.09 55.28 18.89
N GLY A 155 36.15 54.51 19.17
CA GLY A 155 36.74 54.20 20.49
C GLY A 155 37.29 52.76 20.52
N GLU A 156 38.57 52.52 20.21
CA GLU A 156 39.67 52.22 21.17
C GLU A 156 39.39 51.02 22.12
N THR A 157 40.26 50.06 22.44
CA THR A 157 41.66 49.68 22.21
C THR A 157 41.84 48.28 22.86
N SER A 158 42.96 47.59 22.54
CA SER A 158 43.65 46.57 23.36
C SER A 158 43.17 45.10 23.39
N SER A 159 43.99 44.23 22.81
CA SER A 159 44.34 42.87 23.29
C SER A 159 45.34 43.01 24.49
N PRO A 160 45.91 41.95 25.13
CA PRO A 160 45.89 40.49 24.89
C PRO A 160 45.68 39.68 26.22
N THR A 161 45.64 38.33 26.28
CA THR A 161 46.81 37.42 26.48
C THR A 161 46.35 36.14 27.22
N GLN A 162 46.70 34.95 26.67
CA GLN A 162 47.12 33.68 27.33
C GLN A 162 46.17 32.94 28.29
N ASP A 163 46.27 31.64 28.57
CA ASP A 163 46.98 30.42 28.10
C ASP A 163 46.24 29.30 28.86
N THR A 164 46.01 28.10 28.33
CA THR A 164 46.79 26.86 28.58
C THR A 164 45.88 25.72 28.10
N GLU A 165 46.31 24.85 27.17
CA GLU A 165 46.94 23.53 27.43
C GLU A 165 46.03 22.58 28.26
N ILE A 166 45.76 21.31 27.94
CA ILE A 166 46.47 20.29 27.16
C ILE A 166 45.54 19.08 26.89
N ASP A 167 45.74 18.49 25.71
CA ASP A 167 45.69 17.06 25.28
C ASP A 167 44.96 16.00 26.12
N ALA A 168 44.04 15.22 25.54
CA ALA A 168 44.20 14.10 24.59
C ALA A 168 44.53 12.75 25.24
N LEU A 169 43.77 11.72 24.85
CA LEU A 169 44.16 10.38 24.35
C LEU A 169 42.93 9.46 24.47
N ASN A 170 42.31 8.95 23.40
CA ASN A 170 42.70 7.91 22.41
C ASN A 170 42.55 6.44 22.86
N ALA A 171 42.17 5.64 21.84
CA ALA A 171 42.30 4.18 21.66
C ALA A 171 41.21 3.30 22.31
N GLN A 172 40.36 2.61 21.53
CA GLN A 172 40.59 1.34 20.81
C GLN A 172 40.82 0.14 21.76
N ASP A 173 39.86 -0.80 21.75
CA ASP A 173 40.03 -2.27 21.63
C ASP A 173 38.84 -2.99 22.26
N THR A 174 38.02 -3.69 21.47
CA THR A 174 37.96 -5.18 21.42
C THR A 174 37.00 -5.66 20.34
#